data_AF-A0A2S2KPD4-F1
#
_entry.id   AF-A0A2S2KPD4-F1
#
_cell.length_a   1.000
_cell.length_b   1.000
_cell.length_c   1.000
_cell.angle_alpha   90.00
_cell.angle_beta   90.00
_cell.angle_gamma   90.00
#
_symmetry.space_group_name_H-M   'P 1'
#
loop_
_entity.id
_entity.type
_entity.pdbx_description
1 polymer ?
#
loop_
_entity_poly.entity_id
_entity_poly.type
_entity_poly.pdbx_seq_one_letter_code
_entity_poly.pdbx_strand_id
1 'polypeptide(L)'
;MSEEIVEKLSEIQKQNQIIISLLAKLVLKEEEVKEIIINRKTNPKKYIEGYNACDGKHTINEIIKIVGVKQQTLSPILQEWENKGILYSFEKKGLKFYNNYFKI
;
A
#
# COMPACT_ATOMS: atom_id res chain seq x y z
N MET A 1 -10.94 -9.13 27.03
CA MET A 1 -11.70 -9.19 25.77
C MET A 1 -11.88 -10.66 25.46
N SER A 2 -13.10 -11.16 25.23
CA SER A 2 -13.27 -12.60 24.97
C SER A 2 -12.59 -12.99 23.65
N GLU A 3 -12.00 -14.18 23.60
CA GLU A 3 -11.33 -14.71 22.41
C GLU A 3 -12.27 -14.71 21.18
N GLU A 4 -13.55 -15.00 21.41
CA GLU A 4 -14.61 -14.94 20.39
C GLU A 4 -14.74 -13.55 19.74
N ILE A 5 -14.58 -12.46 20.49
CA ILE A 5 -14.65 -11.10 19.92
C ILE A 5 -13.44 -10.85 19.02
N VAL A 6 -12.26 -11.31 19.42
CA VAL A 6 -11.02 -11.15 18.64
C VAL A 6 -11.12 -11.91 17.31
N GLU A 7 -11.65 -13.13 17.35
CA GLU A 7 -11.86 -13.95 16.15
C GLU A 7 -12.84 -13.28 15.18
N LYS A 8 -14.01 -12.85 15.66
CA LYS A 8 -15.00 -12.15 14.84
C LYS A 8 -14.45 -10.86 14.22
N LEU A 9 -13.65 -10.09 14.97
CA LEU A 9 -13.00 -8.89 14.44
C LEU A 9 -12.00 -9.24 13.33
N SER A 10 -11.26 -10.34 13.47
CA SER A 10 -10.34 -10.81 12.43
C SER A 10 -11.06 -11.21 11.15
N GLU A 11 -12.20 -11.91 11.27
CA GLU A 11 -13.05 -12.27 10.13
C GLU A 11 -13.57 -11.03 9.41
N ILE A 12 -14.10 -10.04 10.14
CA ILE A 12 -14.57 -8.77 9.58
C ILE A 12 -13.45 -8.03 8.86
N GLN A 13 -12.25 -7.96 9.45
CA GLN A 13 -11.09 -7.34 8.80
C GLN A 13 -10.74 -8.03 7.48
N LYS A 14 -10.75 -9.37 7.46
CA LYS A 14 -10.50 -10.14 6.24
C LYS A 14 -11.57 -9.90 5.18
N GLN A 15 -12.85 -9.88 5.56
CA GLN A 15 -13.95 -9.55 4.65
C GLN A 15 -13.81 -8.15 4.05
N ASN A 16 -13.50 -7.15 4.88
CA ASN A 16 -13.29 -5.78 4.42
C ASN A 16 -12.12 -5.68 3.43
N GLN A 17 -11.01 -6.37 3.69
CA GLN A 17 -9.89 -6.43 2.75
C GLN A 17 -10.32 -7.02 1.40
N ILE A 18 -11.08 -8.13 1.40
CA ILE A 18 -11.59 -8.74 0.17
C ILE A 18 -12.50 -7.77 -0.59
N ILE A 19 -13.47 -7.15 0.09
CA ILE A 19 -14.41 -6.21 -0.52
C ILE A 19 -13.66 -5.02 -1.13
N ILE A 20 -12.74 -4.40 -0.40
CA ILE A 20 -11.95 -3.26 -0.88
C ILE A 20 -11.11 -3.66 -2.09
N SER A 21 -10.44 -4.82 -2.06
CA SER A 21 -9.67 -5.31 -3.21
C SER A 21 -10.53 -5.56 -4.44
N LEU A 22 -11.74 -6.09 -4.27
CA LEU A 22 -12.69 -6.29 -5.38
C LEU A 22 -13.19 -4.96 -5.94
N LEU A 23 -13.56 -4.00 -5.08
CA LEU A 23 -13.97 -2.67 -5.50
C LEU A 23 -12.85 -1.94 -6.25
N ALA A 24 -11.62 -2.02 -5.74
CA ALA A 24 -10.45 -1.47 -6.40
C ALA A 24 -10.30 -2.04 -7.81
N LYS A 25 -10.38 -3.38 -7.97
CA LYS A 25 -10.28 -4.06 -9.28
C LYS A 25 -11.39 -3.71 -10.27
N LEU A 26 -12.57 -3.31 -9.78
CA LEU A 26 -13.67 -2.86 -10.64
C LEU A 26 -13.45 -1.45 -11.17
N VAL A 27 -12.78 -0.59 -10.40
CA VAL A 27 -12.63 0.83 -10.69
C VAL A 27 -11.28 1.14 -11.37
N LEU A 28 -10.24 0.38 -11.04
CA LEU A 28 -8.86 0.63 -11.46
C LEU A 28 -8.34 -0.51 -12.33
N LYS A 29 -7.79 -0.16 -13.49
CA LYS A 29 -7.05 -1.11 -14.33
C LYS A 29 -5.59 -1.18 -13.89
N GLU A 30 -4.96 -2.33 -14.11
CA GLU A 30 -3.56 -2.55 -13.74
C GLU A 30 -2.63 -1.54 -14.41
N GLU A 31 -2.89 -1.19 -15.66
CA GLU A 31 -2.11 -0.23 -16.44
C GLU A 31 -2.21 1.19 -15.85
N GLU A 32 -3.39 1.58 -15.37
CA GLU A 32 -3.62 2.89 -14.75
C GLU A 32 -2.89 2.99 -13.41
N VAL A 33 -2.93 1.92 -12.60
CA VAL A 33 -2.17 1.84 -11.35
C VAL A 33 -0.67 1.92 -11.63
N LYS A 34 -0.19 1.18 -12.64
CA LYS A 34 1.21 1.22 -13.06
C LYS A 34 1.63 2.62 -13.50
N GLU A 35 0.80 3.31 -14.29
CA GLU A 35 1.04 4.69 -14.69
C GLU A 35 1.15 5.61 -13.48
N ILE A 36 0.21 5.52 -12.52
CA ILE A 36 0.25 6.30 -11.27
C ILE A 36 1.58 6.10 -10.53
N ILE A 37 2.11 4.88 -10.49
CA ILE A 37 3.35 4.55 -9.78
C ILE A 37 4.57 5.16 -10.48
N ILE A 38 4.65 5.05 -11.81
CA ILE A 38 5.87 5.36 -12.56
C ILE A 38 5.89 6.75 -13.20
N ASN A 39 4.78 7.48 -13.18
CA ASN A 39 4.67 8.77 -13.86
C ASN A 39 5.76 9.76 -13.40
N ARG A 40 6.52 10.28 -14.37
CA ARG A 40 7.64 11.24 -14.18
C ARG A 40 8.74 10.75 -13.23
N LYS A 41 8.90 9.42 -13.06
CA LYS A 41 9.97 8.86 -12.21
C LYS A 41 11.21 8.51 -13.04
N THR A 42 12.38 8.89 -12.55
CA THR A 42 13.67 8.61 -13.21
C THR A 42 14.01 7.13 -13.27
N ASN A 43 13.56 6.32 -12.28
CA ASN A 43 13.76 4.88 -12.26
C ASN A 43 12.43 4.14 -11.98
N PRO A 44 11.55 3.99 -12.98
CA PRO A 44 10.23 3.36 -12.85
C PRO A 44 10.23 2.02 -12.12
N LYS A 45 11.23 1.16 -12.40
CA LYS A 45 11.35 -0.18 -11.82
C LYS A 45 11.45 -0.13 -10.30
N LYS A 46 12.26 0.80 -9.77
CA LYS A 46 12.44 0.98 -8.32
C LYS A 46 11.16 1.41 -7.61
N TYR A 47 10.33 2.21 -8.27
CA TYR A 47 9.04 2.63 -7.72
C TYR A 47 8.01 1.50 -7.75
N ILE A 48 8.01 0.64 -8.78
CA ILE A 48 7.20 -0.58 -8.78
C ILE A 48 7.62 -1.53 -7.65
N GLU A 49 8.92 -1.76 -7.48
CA GLU A 49 9.46 -2.56 -6.37
C GLU A 49 9.03 -2.00 -5.01
N GLY A 50 9.12 -0.68 -4.82
CA GLY A 50 8.67 -0.01 -3.60
C GLY A 50 7.16 -0.07 -3.37
N TYR A 51 6.36 0.10 -4.42
CA TYR A 51 4.91 -0.05 -4.35
C TYR A 51 4.51 -1.48 -3.96
N ASN A 52 5.11 -2.50 -4.58
CA ASN A 52 4.88 -3.90 -4.25
C ASN A 52 5.32 -4.28 -2.84
N ALA A 53 6.29 -3.56 -2.28
CA ALA A 53 6.73 -3.69 -0.89
C ALA A 53 5.77 -3.01 0.11
N CYS A 54 4.79 -2.23 -0.34
CA CYS A 54 3.68 -1.80 0.49
C CYS A 54 2.72 -2.98 0.73
N ASP A 55 3.12 -3.96 1.52
CA ASP A 55 2.40 -5.23 1.76
C ASP A 55 1.92 -5.38 3.21
N GLY A 56 1.94 -4.28 3.96
CA GLY A 56 1.68 -4.25 5.40
C GLY A 56 2.74 -4.94 6.27
N LYS A 57 3.88 -5.35 5.69
CA LYS A 57 5.00 -5.97 6.41
C LYS A 57 6.24 -5.09 6.41
N HIS A 58 6.55 -4.46 5.28
CA HIS A 58 7.71 -3.57 5.19
C HIS A 58 7.42 -2.22 5.84
N THR A 59 8.37 -1.76 6.64
CA THR A 59 8.42 -0.42 7.21
C THR A 59 8.75 0.60 6.13
N ILE A 60 8.43 1.87 6.40
CA ILE A 60 8.79 3.00 5.52
C ILE A 60 10.31 3.00 5.23
N ASN A 61 11.14 2.72 6.23
CA ASN A 61 12.59 2.70 6.07
C ASN A 61 13.07 1.59 5.11
N GLU A 62 12.41 0.44 5.08
CA GLU A 62 12.71 -0.64 4.14
C GLU A 62 12.27 -0.27 2.72
N ILE A 63 11.08 0.33 2.57
CA ILE A 63 10.59 0.81 1.26
C ILE A 63 11.52 1.90 0.70
N ILE A 64 12.00 2.82 1.54
CA ILE A 64 12.99 3.84 1.17
C ILE A 64 14.26 3.20 0.58
N LYS A 65 14.78 2.15 1.24
CA LYS A 65 15.96 1.42 0.76
C LYS A 65 15.70 0.71 -0.57
N ILE A 66 14.50 0.13 -0.75
CA ILE A 66 14.11 -0.54 -1.99
C ILE A 66 14.08 0.46 -3.15
N VAL A 67 13.41 1.61 -2.96
CA VAL A 67 13.26 2.65 -4.00
C VAL A 67 14.57 3.41 -4.24
N GLY A 68 15.41 3.56 -3.21
CA GLY A 68 16.69 4.27 -3.31
C GLY A 68 16.56 5.80 -3.26
N VAL A 69 15.59 6.33 -2.52
CA VAL A 69 15.34 7.77 -2.37
C VAL A 69 15.45 8.21 -0.91
N LYS A 70 15.32 9.51 -0.62
CA LYS A 70 15.23 10.02 0.76
C LYS A 70 13.78 9.95 1.26
N GLN A 71 13.58 9.91 2.57
CA GLN A 71 12.24 9.96 3.18
C GLN A 71 11.41 11.16 2.70
N GLN A 72 12.04 12.33 2.62
CA GLN A 72 11.42 13.57 2.12
C GLN A 72 10.88 13.45 0.69
N THR A 73 11.46 12.57 -0.12
CA THR A 73 11.00 12.27 -1.48
C THR A 73 9.89 11.23 -1.49
N LEU A 74 9.97 10.20 -0.64
CA LEU A 74 9.01 9.10 -0.65
C LEU A 74 7.68 9.47 0.04
N SER A 75 7.71 10.24 1.14
CA SER A 75 6.49 10.55 1.91
C SER A 75 5.39 11.22 1.06
N PRO A 76 5.67 12.25 0.24
CA PRO A 76 4.66 12.85 -0.62
C PRO A 76 4.13 11.87 -1.68
N ILE A 77 4.96 10.94 -2.15
CA ILE A 77 4.58 9.94 -3.15
C ILE A 77 3.64 8.90 -2.54
N LEU A 78 3.94 8.43 -1.32
CA LEU A 78 3.05 7.51 -0.59
C LEU A 78 1.70 8.16 -0.29
N GLN A 79 1.70 9.45 0.06
CA GLN A 79 0.47 10.20 0.26
C GLN A 79 -0.31 10.41 -1.05
N GLU A 80 0.37 10.66 -2.17
CA GLU A 80 -0.27 10.72 -3.49
C GLU A 80 -0.94 9.39 -3.85
N TRP A 81 -0.24 8.27 -3.62
CA TRP A 81 -0.77 6.93 -3.88
C TRP A 81 -1.99 6.59 -2.98
N GLU A 82 -1.95 7.01 -1.71
CA GLU A 82 -3.08 6.91 -0.79
C GLU A 82 -4.27 7.75 -1.25
N ASN A 83 -4.04 9.01 -1.64
CA ASN A 83 -5.10 9.89 -2.15
C ASN A 83 -5.71 9.40 -3.47
N LYS A 84 -4.92 8.73 -4.31
CA LYS A 84 -5.39 8.09 -5.54
C LYS A 84 -6.07 6.73 -5.28
N GLY A 85 -6.08 6.27 -4.04
CA GLY A 85 -6.76 5.04 -3.65
C GLY A 85 -6.12 3.77 -4.19
N ILE A 86 -4.81 3.78 -4.51
CA ILE A 86 -4.10 2.57 -4.97
C ILE A 86 -3.41 1.81 -3.82
N LEU A 87 -3.41 2.39 -2.63
CA LEU A 87 -2.98 1.78 -1.37
C LEU A 87 -3.68 2.47 -0.19
N TYR A 88 -3.51 1.95 1.03
CA TYR A 88 -3.89 2.64 2.27
C TYR A 88 -2.79 2.52 3.32
N SER A 89 -2.80 3.45 4.28
CA SER A 89 -1.94 3.38 5.44
C SER A 89 -2.64 2.90 6.71
N PHE A 90 -1.88 2.32 7.62
CA PHE A 90 -2.35 1.92 8.94
C PHE A 90 -1.19 1.94 9.95
N GLU A 91 -1.52 1.99 11.23
CA GLU A 91 -0.53 1.99 12.30
C GLU A 91 -0.49 0.64 13.01
N LYS A 92 0.72 0.15 13.28
CA LYS A 92 0.96 -1.06 14.05
C LYS A 92 2.13 -0.84 14.98
N LYS A 93 1.92 -0.99 16.29
CA LYS A 93 2.93 -0.77 17.33
C LYS A 93 3.62 0.61 17.23
N GLY A 94 2.85 1.65 16.91
CA GLY A 94 3.37 3.03 16.77
C GLY A 94 4.16 3.30 15.50
N LEU A 95 4.22 2.35 14.56
CA LEU A 95 4.84 2.54 13.25
C LEU A 95 3.78 2.57 12.15
N LYS A 96 3.97 3.46 11.17
CA LYS A 96 3.10 3.57 10.00
C LYS A 96 3.53 2.56 8.92
N PHE A 97 2.55 1.82 8.41
CA PHE A 97 2.69 0.84 7.32
C PHE A 97 1.75 1.21 6.18
N TYR A 98 2.03 0.64 5.01
CA TYR A 98 1.23 0.80 3.80
C TYR A 98 0.90 -0.56 3.22
N ASN A 99 -0.32 -0.72 2.69
CA ASN A 99 -0.76 -1.91 2.00
C ASN A 99 -1.39 -1.53 0.65
N ASN A 100 -0.85 -2.08 -0.43
CA ASN A 100 -1.36 -1.92 -1.79
C ASN A 100 -2.58 -2.82 -2.04
N TYR A 101 -3.40 -2.43 -3.01
CA TYR A 101 -4.54 -3.25 -3.45
C TYR A 101 -4.20 -4.16 -4.63
N PHE A 102 -3.09 -3.85 -5.32
CA PHE A 102 -2.64 -4.54 -6.51
C PHE A 102 -1.17 -4.89 -6.37
N LYS A 103 -0.80 -6.10 -6.78
CA LYS A 103 0.59 -6.40 -7.10
C LYS A 103 0.78 -6.18 -8.60
N ILE A 104 1.79 -5.39 -8.93
CA ILE A 104 2.13 -4.95 -10.29
C ILE A 104 3.42 -5.64 -10.75
#